data_AF-A0A7C0ZB52-F1
#
_entry.id   AF-A0A7C0ZB52-F1
#
_cell.length_a   1.000
_cell.length_b   1.000
_cell.length_c   1.000
_cell.angle_alpha   90.00
_cell.angle_beta   90.00
_cell.angle_gamma   90.00
#
_symmetry.space_group_name_H-M   'P 1'
#
loop_
_entity.id
_entity.type
_entity.pdbx_description
1 polymer ?
#
loop_
_entity_poly.entity_id
_entity_poly.type
_entity_poly.pdbx_seq_one_letter_code
_entity_poly.pdbx_strand_id
1 'polypeptide(L)'
;MIGQLNYATTLKYNFPNIAVASALKGLQIPQRFTELSLASMRSAEGRFLQIQPEEVPTPIIEGNNWREEPIPVKISSVSAHLTPLKPIPDETPIIAVDVSSVRLGDTDVGVLCAVRGAIVWSTKRRYGYLRIGPFPFHITEENIREVINLLRFYRFVPSESSSLRLEDAQVRLCNLVERWLQMSVCSSSYGSVILWYGSRTAGTVDNPLTVLRGILEEARNRLNTVLAFSKVTSIRVLGR
;
A
#
# COMPACT_ATOMS: atom_id res chain seq x y z
N MET A 1 15.21 17.17 -29.88
CA MET A 1 13.85 17.71 -29.72
C MET A 1 13.04 16.62 -29.01
N ILE A 2 12.99 16.66 -27.68
CA ILE A 2 12.37 15.60 -26.87
C ILE A 2 10.88 15.95 -26.74
N GLY A 3 10.03 15.08 -27.30
CA GLY A 3 8.58 15.24 -27.25
C GLY A 3 8.08 15.10 -25.82
N GLN A 4 7.57 16.19 -25.26
CA GLN A 4 6.91 16.22 -23.97
C GLN A 4 5.63 15.37 -24.09
N LEU A 5 5.59 14.23 -23.38
CA LEU A 5 4.38 13.44 -23.23
C LEU A 5 3.34 14.31 -22.51
N ASN A 6 2.31 14.74 -23.24
CA ASN A 6 1.15 15.42 -22.67
C ASN A 6 0.42 14.44 -21.75
N TYR A 7 0.76 14.43 -20.47
CA TYR A 7 -0.09 13.84 -19.45
C TYR A 7 -1.40 14.63 -19.43
N ALA A 8 -2.46 14.05 -19.99
CA ALA A 8 -3.80 14.58 -19.82
C ALA A 8 -4.11 14.62 -18.32
N THR A 9 -4.14 15.81 -17.73
CA THR A 9 -4.70 16.02 -16.39
C THR A 9 -6.15 15.56 -16.44
N THR A 10 -6.49 14.47 -15.76
CA THR A 10 -7.89 14.03 -15.66
C THR A 10 -8.70 15.14 -14.99
N LEU A 11 -9.40 15.92 -15.81
CA LEU A 11 -10.41 16.87 -15.39
C LEU A 11 -11.60 16.09 -14.81
N LYS A 12 -12.01 16.47 -13.60
CA LYS A 12 -13.17 16.04 -12.80
C LYS A 12 -12.97 14.85 -11.86
N TYR A 13 -13.02 15.19 -10.56
CA TYR A 13 -13.42 14.31 -9.47
C TYR A 13 -14.82 13.75 -9.77
N ASN A 14 -14.90 12.54 -10.31
CA ASN A 14 -16.15 11.80 -10.32
C ASN A 14 -16.27 11.04 -9.01
N PHE A 15 -16.97 11.62 -8.03
CA PHE A 15 -17.46 10.84 -6.90
C PHE A 15 -18.63 9.98 -7.40
N PRO A 16 -18.56 8.64 -7.33
CA PRO A 16 -19.69 7.81 -7.71
C PRO A 16 -20.89 8.04 -6.77
N ASN A 17 -22.08 7.89 -7.35
CA ASN A 17 -23.36 8.04 -6.68
C ASN A 17 -23.48 7.06 -5.48
N ILE A 18 -23.95 7.58 -4.34
CA ILE A 18 -23.88 7.07 -2.96
C ILE A 18 -24.53 5.67 -2.77
N ALA A 19 -25.29 5.19 -3.74
CA ALA A 19 -25.93 3.88 -3.70
C ALA A 19 -24.97 2.68 -3.90
N VAL A 20 -23.83 2.87 -4.59
CA VAL A 20 -22.83 1.80 -4.83
C VAL A 20 -21.72 1.81 -3.78
N ALA A 21 -21.63 2.88 -2.99
CA ALA A 21 -20.67 3.07 -1.91
C ALA A 21 -21.09 2.42 -0.58
N SER A 22 -22.18 1.65 -0.52
CA SER A 22 -22.66 1.06 0.74
C SER A 22 -21.62 0.18 1.44
N ALA A 23 -20.77 -0.51 0.68
CA ALA A 23 -19.64 -1.31 1.19
C ALA A 23 -18.41 -0.47 1.62
N LEU A 24 -18.38 0.83 1.36
CA LEU A 24 -17.29 1.75 1.73
C LEU A 24 -17.77 2.95 2.56
N LYS A 25 -19.07 3.00 2.92
CA LYS A 25 -19.69 4.11 3.70
C LYS A 25 -19.04 4.34 5.07
N GLY A 26 -18.23 3.39 5.56
CA GLY A 26 -17.48 3.49 6.81
C GLY A 26 -16.00 3.85 6.66
N LEU A 27 -15.48 4.02 5.44
CA LEU A 27 -14.07 4.35 5.24
C LEU A 27 -13.81 5.82 5.62
N GLN A 28 -13.51 6.04 6.89
CA GLN A 28 -13.05 7.33 7.38
C GLN A 28 -11.54 7.36 7.38
N ILE A 29 -10.96 8.34 6.69
CA ILE A 29 -9.54 8.68 6.88
C ILE A 29 -9.40 9.09 8.34
N PRO A 30 -8.47 8.52 9.12
CA PRO A 30 -8.24 8.96 10.48
C PRO A 30 -7.97 10.46 10.47
N GLN A 31 -8.81 11.24 11.16
CA GLN A 31 -8.69 12.70 11.18
C GLN A 31 -7.27 13.13 11.57
N ARG A 32 -6.71 12.46 12.58
CA ARG A 32 -5.33 12.64 13.04
C ARG A 32 -4.27 12.44 11.94
N PHE A 33 -4.50 11.56 10.96
CA PHE A 33 -3.58 11.36 9.84
C PHE A 33 -3.54 12.60 8.94
N THR A 34 -4.72 13.18 8.65
CA THR A 34 -4.81 14.41 7.85
C THR A 34 -4.22 15.59 8.61
N GLU A 35 -4.51 15.71 9.90
CA GLU A 35 -3.97 16.76 10.76
C GLU A 35 -2.45 16.69 10.84
N LEU A 36 -1.85 15.52 11.07
CA LEU A 36 -0.40 15.40 11.13
C LEU A 36 0.25 15.63 9.77
N SER A 37 -0.36 15.16 8.68
CA SER A 37 0.09 15.47 7.32
C SER A 37 0.26 16.98 7.15
N LEU A 38 -0.80 17.75 7.43
CA LEU A 38 -0.78 19.21 7.32
C LEU A 38 0.14 19.89 8.34
N ALA A 39 0.17 19.41 9.59
CA ALA A 39 1.00 19.98 10.65
C ALA A 39 2.49 19.77 10.38
N SER A 40 2.88 18.60 9.87
CA SER A 40 4.27 18.28 9.53
C SER A 40 4.83 19.25 8.49
N MET A 41 4.00 19.70 7.54
CA MET A 41 4.42 20.63 6.49
C MET A 41 4.90 21.98 7.02
N ARG A 42 4.48 22.41 8.22
CA ARG A 42 4.96 23.65 8.84
C ARG A 42 6.47 23.63 9.08
N SER A 43 7.06 22.48 9.36
CA SER A 43 8.50 22.40 9.56
C SER A 43 9.30 22.52 8.26
N ALA A 44 8.65 22.49 7.09
CA ALA A 44 9.30 22.73 5.79
C ALA A 44 9.33 24.22 5.40
N GLU A 45 8.55 25.08 6.08
CA GLU A 45 8.40 26.48 5.72
C GLU A 45 9.73 27.25 5.87
N GLY A 46 10.11 28.00 4.83
CA GLY A 46 11.35 28.79 4.80
C GLY A 46 12.64 27.97 4.60
N ARG A 47 12.54 26.65 4.43
CA ARG A 47 13.70 25.77 4.20
C ARG A 47 14.03 25.63 2.72
N PHE A 48 15.28 25.31 2.43
CA PHE A 48 15.72 24.95 1.09
C PHE A 48 15.35 23.50 0.79
N LEU A 49 14.72 23.28 -0.37
CA LEU A 49 14.40 21.95 -0.87
C LEU A 49 15.45 21.53 -1.90
N GLN A 50 16.19 20.48 -1.58
CA GLN A 50 17.05 19.79 -2.52
C GLN A 50 16.23 18.72 -3.24
N ILE A 51 15.87 18.99 -4.48
CA ILE A 51 15.19 18.01 -5.34
C ILE A 51 16.22 16.94 -5.71
N GLN A 52 15.98 15.70 -5.29
CA GLN A 52 16.72 14.58 -5.83
C GLN A 52 16.15 14.26 -7.24
N PRO A 53 16.99 14.09 -8.28
CA PRO A 53 16.51 13.54 -9.53
C PRO A 53 15.86 12.18 -9.24
N GLU A 54 14.74 11.85 -9.91
CA GLU A 54 14.00 10.59 -9.73
C GLU A 54 14.94 9.38 -9.92
N GLU A 55 15.61 8.95 -8.86
CA GLU A 55 15.91 7.56 -8.68
C GLU A 55 14.56 6.94 -8.36
N VAL A 56 14.00 6.22 -9.34
CA VAL A 56 12.86 5.32 -9.13
C VAL A 56 13.14 4.63 -7.81
N PRO A 57 12.27 4.75 -6.78
CA PRO A 57 12.48 4.01 -5.56
C PRO A 57 12.60 2.57 -6.00
N THR A 58 13.82 2.04 -5.99
CA THR A 58 14.02 0.62 -6.11
C THR A 58 13.12 0.09 -5.00
N PRO A 59 12.16 -0.80 -5.30
CA PRO A 59 11.52 -1.51 -4.21
C PRO A 59 12.68 -1.97 -3.33
N ILE A 60 12.60 -1.66 -2.05
CA ILE A 60 13.52 -2.23 -1.07
C ILE A 60 13.19 -3.73 -1.11
N ILE A 61 13.69 -4.43 -2.14
CA ILE A 61 14.30 -5.73 -1.97
C ILE A 61 15.37 -5.35 -0.97
N GLU A 62 15.09 -5.55 0.31
CA GLU A 62 16.10 -5.38 1.34
C GLU A 62 17.32 -6.13 0.82
N GLY A 63 18.32 -5.38 0.35
CA GLY A 63 19.69 -5.83 0.17
C GLY A 63 20.34 -6.02 1.54
N ASN A 64 19.55 -6.32 2.57
CA ASN A 64 20.05 -7.02 3.71
C ASN A 64 20.43 -8.40 3.20
N ASN A 65 21.69 -8.74 3.43
CA ASN A 65 22.30 -10.06 3.30
C ASN A 65 21.59 -11.13 4.16
N TRP A 66 20.26 -11.13 4.25
CA TRP A 66 19.51 -12.33 4.53
C TRP A 66 19.78 -13.26 3.36
N ARG A 67 20.79 -14.11 3.56
CA ARG A 67 20.75 -15.45 2.98
C ARG A 67 19.45 -16.04 3.52
N GLU A 68 18.33 -15.78 2.85
CA GLU A 68 17.22 -16.72 2.88
C GLU A 68 17.87 -18.02 2.45
N GLU A 69 18.14 -18.91 3.40
CA GLU A 69 18.53 -20.25 3.06
C GLU A 69 17.44 -20.75 2.12
N PRO A 70 17.77 -21.10 0.87
CA PRO A 70 16.78 -21.53 -0.08
C PRO A 70 16.03 -22.68 0.58
N ILE A 71 14.72 -22.52 0.81
CA ILE A 71 13.92 -23.61 1.36
C ILE A 71 14.07 -24.75 0.35
N PRO A 72 14.70 -25.88 0.73
CA PRO A 72 14.92 -26.95 -0.22
C PRO A 72 13.58 -27.60 -0.51
N VAL A 73 12.93 -27.15 -1.57
CA VAL A 73 11.69 -27.75 -2.06
C VAL A 73 12.09 -28.98 -2.87
N LYS A 74 11.75 -30.16 -2.36
CA LYS A 74 11.93 -31.40 -3.09
C LYS A 74 11.04 -31.31 -4.34
N ILE A 75 11.63 -31.24 -5.53
CA ILE A 75 10.86 -31.05 -6.79
C ILE A 75 9.80 -32.16 -6.96
N SER A 76 10.05 -33.36 -6.43
CA SER A 76 9.08 -34.46 -6.40
C SER A 76 7.79 -34.18 -5.63
N SER A 77 7.72 -33.13 -4.80
CA SER A 77 6.51 -32.68 -4.10
C SER A 77 5.81 -31.49 -4.77
N VAL A 78 6.38 -30.90 -5.83
CA VAL A 78 5.75 -29.81 -6.58
C VAL A 78 4.97 -30.41 -7.74
N SER A 79 3.65 -30.54 -7.55
CA SER A 79 2.74 -30.87 -8.64
C SER A 79 2.24 -29.56 -9.26
N ALA A 80 2.51 -29.37 -10.55
CA ALA A 80 1.92 -28.27 -11.32
C ALA A 80 0.48 -28.65 -11.66
N HIS A 81 -0.41 -28.56 -10.66
CA HIS A 81 -1.83 -28.79 -10.88
C HIS A 81 -2.44 -27.57 -11.56
N LEU A 82 -2.73 -27.69 -12.85
CA LEU A 82 -3.48 -26.67 -13.58
C LEU A 82 -4.96 -26.81 -13.23
N THR A 83 -5.47 -25.91 -12.38
CA THR A 83 -6.91 -25.84 -12.11
C THR A 83 -7.57 -24.92 -13.14
N PRO A 84 -8.39 -25.45 -14.06
CA PRO A 84 -9.11 -24.61 -15.01
C PRO A 84 -10.11 -23.73 -14.27
N LEU A 85 -9.97 -22.42 -14.43
CA LEU A 85 -10.91 -21.45 -13.88
C LEU A 85 -12.16 -21.41 -14.76
N LYS A 86 -13.33 -21.59 -14.15
CA LYS A 86 -14.63 -21.36 -14.81
C LYS A 86 -15.17 -20.02 -14.31
N PRO A 87 -15.58 -19.10 -15.20
CA PRO A 87 -16.22 -17.87 -14.77
C PRO A 87 -17.53 -18.21 -14.06
N ILE A 88 -17.69 -17.73 -12.83
CA ILE A 88 -18.97 -17.76 -12.14
C ILE A 88 -19.67 -16.45 -12.51
N PRO A 89 -20.85 -16.49 -13.16
CA PRO A 89 -21.56 -15.29 -13.60
C PRO A 89 -22.30 -14.59 -12.45
N ASP A 90 -21.79 -14.72 -11.22
CA ASP A 90 -22.36 -14.05 -10.07
C ASP A 90 -22.02 -12.55 -10.09
N GLU A 91 -22.78 -11.77 -9.33
CA GLU A 91 -22.55 -10.34 -9.22
C GLU A 91 -21.53 -10.00 -8.12
N THR A 92 -20.57 -10.89 -7.85
CA THR A 92 -19.60 -10.73 -6.77
C THR A 92 -18.85 -9.40 -6.92
N PRO A 93 -18.89 -8.52 -5.91
CA PRO A 93 -18.12 -7.28 -5.95
C PRO A 93 -16.62 -7.58 -6.02
N ILE A 94 -15.93 -6.93 -6.96
CA ILE A 94 -14.48 -6.96 -7.06
C ILE A 94 -13.97 -5.61 -6.57
N ILE A 95 -13.05 -5.60 -5.61
CA ILE A 95 -12.47 -4.39 -5.03
C ILE A 95 -10.95 -4.48 -5.13
N ALA A 96 -10.27 -3.45 -5.62
CA ALA A 96 -8.83 -3.37 -5.71
C ALA A 96 -8.32 -2.18 -4.90
N VAL A 97 -7.17 -2.37 -4.23
CA VAL A 97 -6.48 -1.33 -3.47
C VAL A 97 -5.09 -1.14 -4.05
N ASP A 98 -4.71 0.11 -4.28
CA ASP A 98 -3.35 0.48 -4.68
C ASP A 98 -2.91 1.75 -3.95
N VAL A 99 -1.64 1.82 -3.59
CA VAL A 99 -1.03 2.97 -2.90
C VAL A 99 0.29 3.29 -3.56
N SER A 100 0.52 4.59 -3.74
CA SER A 100 1.76 5.10 -4.29
C SER A 100 2.27 6.25 -3.44
N SER A 101 3.58 6.40 -3.38
CA SER A 101 4.25 7.53 -2.76
C SER A 101 5.22 8.19 -3.74
N VAL A 102 5.52 9.45 -3.49
CA VAL A 102 6.54 10.22 -4.22
C VAL A 102 7.40 10.99 -3.22
N ARG A 103 8.72 10.97 -3.42
CA ARG A 103 9.65 11.88 -2.73
C ARG A 103 9.76 13.15 -3.54
N LEU A 104 9.50 14.29 -2.92
CA LEU A 104 9.62 15.60 -3.57
C LEU A 104 11.05 16.14 -3.45
N GLY A 105 11.75 15.79 -2.37
CA GLY A 105 13.13 16.19 -2.13
C GLY A 105 13.43 16.19 -0.63
N ASP A 106 14.63 16.67 -0.31
CA ASP A 106 15.13 16.72 1.06
C ASP A 106 15.29 18.17 1.51
N THR A 107 15.10 18.40 2.80
CA THR A 107 15.50 19.63 3.47
C THR A 107 16.74 19.37 4.30
N ASP A 108 17.26 20.42 4.96
CA ASP A 108 18.36 20.32 5.91
C ASP A 108 18.03 19.48 7.17
N VAL A 109 16.75 19.15 7.40
CA VAL A 109 16.30 18.42 8.60
C VAL A 109 15.41 17.21 8.30
N GLY A 110 15.07 16.95 7.04
CA GLY A 110 13.97 16.06 6.74
C GLY A 110 13.80 15.68 5.28
N VAL A 111 12.82 14.82 5.04
CA VAL A 111 12.38 14.39 3.71
C VAL A 111 10.98 14.90 3.47
N LEU A 112 10.78 15.53 2.32
CA LEU A 112 9.47 15.92 1.84
C LEU A 112 8.93 14.85 0.89
N CYS A 113 7.77 14.29 1.22
CA CYS A 113 7.13 13.25 0.42
C CYS A 113 5.61 13.41 0.39
N ALA A 114 4.94 12.70 -0.51
CA ALA A 114 3.49 12.60 -0.53
C ALA A 114 3.05 11.16 -0.77
N VAL A 115 1.97 10.75 -0.11
CA VAL A 115 1.36 9.41 -0.28
C VAL A 115 -0.08 9.56 -0.75
N ARG A 116 -0.49 8.73 -1.69
CA ARG A 116 -1.87 8.65 -2.17
C ARG A 116 -2.33 7.20 -2.25
N GLY A 117 -3.59 6.96 -1.93
CA GLY A 117 -4.26 5.69 -2.11
C GLY A 117 -5.39 5.76 -3.12
N ALA A 118 -5.71 4.62 -3.72
CA ALA A 118 -6.85 4.43 -4.57
C ALA A 118 -7.56 3.12 -4.21
N ILE A 119 -8.89 3.19 -4.15
CA ILE A 119 -9.75 2.01 -4.11
C ILE A 119 -10.58 2.04 -5.38
N VAL A 120 -10.59 0.94 -6.11
CA VAL A 120 -11.42 0.77 -7.32
C VAL A 120 -12.32 -0.41 -7.07
N TRP A 121 -13.58 -0.34 -7.47
CA TRP A 121 -14.49 -1.47 -7.36
C TRP A 121 -15.33 -1.65 -8.62
N SER A 122 -15.77 -2.89 -8.82
CA SER A 122 -16.72 -3.28 -9.84
C SER A 122 -17.85 -4.07 -9.19
N THR A 123 -19.09 -3.69 -9.47
CA THR A 123 -20.28 -4.40 -9.01
C THR A 123 -21.33 -4.32 -10.10
N LYS A 124 -21.91 -5.45 -10.52
CA LYS A 124 -22.86 -5.54 -11.64
C LYS A 124 -22.35 -4.83 -12.91
N ARG A 125 -21.06 -5.01 -13.23
CA ARG A 125 -20.37 -4.37 -14.37
C ARG A 125 -20.33 -2.84 -14.34
N ARG A 126 -20.60 -2.22 -13.18
CA ARG A 126 -20.42 -0.79 -12.95
C ARG A 126 -19.16 -0.57 -12.13
N TYR A 127 -18.33 0.36 -12.58
CA TYR A 127 -17.09 0.71 -11.92
C TYR A 127 -17.25 1.96 -11.06
N GLY A 128 -16.60 1.96 -9.91
CA GLY A 128 -16.42 3.12 -9.06
C GLY A 128 -14.97 3.21 -8.60
N TYR A 129 -14.55 4.41 -8.20
CA TYR A 129 -13.25 4.59 -7.58
C TYR A 129 -13.32 5.66 -6.49
N LEU A 130 -12.40 5.56 -5.54
CA LEU A 130 -12.17 6.52 -4.47
C LEU A 130 -10.67 6.83 -4.43
N ARG A 131 -10.33 8.11 -4.50
CA ARG A 131 -8.96 8.60 -4.32
C ARG A 131 -8.82 9.17 -2.92
N ILE A 132 -7.71 8.83 -2.27
CA ILE A 132 -7.42 9.20 -0.88
C ILE A 132 -6.07 9.90 -0.87
N GLY A 133 -6.04 11.17 -0.47
CA GLY A 133 -4.88 12.04 -0.61
C GLY A 133 -4.82 12.78 -1.97
N PRO A 134 -3.64 13.26 -2.40
CA PRO A 134 -2.34 13.03 -1.77
C PRO A 134 -2.22 13.70 -0.39
N PHE A 135 -1.54 13.03 0.52
CA PHE A 135 -1.19 13.56 1.83
C PHE A 135 0.30 13.93 1.83
N PRO A 136 0.64 15.22 1.86
CA PRO A 136 2.02 15.65 1.94
C PRO A 136 2.55 15.49 3.37
N PHE A 137 3.80 15.10 3.50
CA PHE A 137 4.49 14.98 4.78
C PHE A 137 5.90 15.55 4.64
N HIS A 138 6.29 16.37 5.63
CA HIS A 138 7.69 16.66 5.87
C HIS A 138 8.12 15.86 7.09
N ILE A 139 8.80 14.73 6.83
CA ILE A 139 9.25 13.81 7.86
C ILE A 139 10.63 14.25 8.32
N THR A 140 10.82 14.41 9.61
CA THR A 140 12.08 14.81 10.24
C THR A 140 12.43 13.84 11.35
N GLU A 141 13.65 13.90 11.87
CA GLU A 141 14.08 13.03 12.99
C GLU A 141 13.20 13.24 14.24
N GLU A 142 12.68 14.46 14.43
CA GLU A 142 11.81 14.79 15.57
C GLU A 142 10.41 14.18 15.44
N ASN A 143 9.88 14.03 14.21
CA ASN A 143 8.49 13.62 13.99
C ASN A 143 8.32 12.21 13.41
N ILE A 144 9.37 11.56 12.93
CA ILE A 144 9.31 10.26 12.25
C ILE A 144 8.57 9.21 13.08
N ARG A 145 8.82 9.17 14.40
CA ARG A 145 8.14 8.26 15.31
C ARG A 145 6.65 8.52 15.36
N GLU A 146 6.22 9.78 15.41
CA GLU A 146 4.80 10.12 15.43
C GLU A 146 4.14 9.74 14.10
N VAL A 147 4.77 10.10 12.97
CA VAL A 147 4.26 9.81 11.62
C VAL A 147 4.08 8.32 11.40
N ILE A 148 5.09 7.50 11.74
CA ILE A 148 5.02 6.05 11.60
C ILE A 148 4.03 5.44 12.59
N ASN A 149 3.91 6.02 13.79
CA ASN A 149 2.99 5.51 14.80
C ASN A 149 1.53 5.93 14.58
N LEU A 150 1.24 6.86 13.66
CA LEU A 150 -0.14 7.28 13.37
C LEU A 150 -1.06 6.13 12.98
N LEU A 151 -0.53 5.08 12.35
CA LEU A 151 -1.34 3.93 11.93
C LEU A 151 -1.27 2.77 12.93
N ARG A 152 -0.66 2.97 14.11
CA ARG A 152 -0.75 2.05 15.26
C ARG A 152 -2.18 1.83 15.73
N PHE A 153 -3.09 2.78 15.46
CA PHE A 153 -4.52 2.65 15.78
C PHE A 153 -5.18 1.41 15.15
N TYR A 154 -4.56 0.81 14.12
CA TYR A 154 -5.04 -0.41 13.46
C TYR A 154 -4.25 -1.67 13.82
N ARG A 155 -3.52 -1.66 14.95
CA ARG A 155 -2.63 -2.76 15.42
C ARG A 155 -1.53 -3.16 14.43
N PHE A 156 -1.11 -2.23 13.58
CA PHE A 156 0.06 -2.37 12.74
C PHE A 156 1.31 -2.01 13.56
N VAL A 157 1.89 -2.98 14.26
CA VAL A 157 3.13 -2.78 15.02
C VAL A 157 4.25 -3.58 14.36
N PRO A 158 5.22 -2.94 13.69
CA PRO A 158 6.58 -3.47 13.60
C PRO A 158 7.18 -3.46 15.01
N SER A 159 7.94 -4.50 15.35
CA SER A 159 8.71 -4.56 16.61
C SER A 159 9.47 -3.24 16.85
N GLU A 160 9.46 -2.73 18.08
CA GLU A 160 10.19 -1.52 18.54
C GLU A 160 11.71 -1.56 18.22
N SER A 161 12.22 -2.69 17.74
CA SER A 161 13.62 -2.93 17.38
C SER A 161 13.99 -2.56 15.93
N SER A 162 13.06 -2.12 15.08
CA SER A 162 13.43 -1.72 13.71
C SER A 162 13.99 -0.30 13.69
N SER A 163 15.23 -0.12 13.24
CA SER A 163 15.82 1.20 13.01
C SER A 163 14.93 2.05 12.10
N LEU A 164 14.39 3.15 12.63
CA LEU A 164 13.58 4.11 11.89
C LEU A 164 14.52 5.11 11.22
N ARG A 165 15.06 4.74 10.07
CA ARG A 165 15.88 5.64 9.26
C ARG A 165 14.98 6.57 8.46
N LEU A 166 15.37 7.83 8.38
CA LEU A 166 14.66 8.85 7.61
C LEU A 166 14.56 8.47 6.11
N GLU A 167 15.60 7.81 5.60
CA GLU A 167 15.68 7.30 4.22
C GLU A 167 14.53 6.33 3.88
N ASP A 168 14.09 5.53 4.86
CA ASP A 168 13.02 4.54 4.68
C ASP A 168 11.63 5.11 4.96
N ALA A 169 11.53 6.33 5.49
CA ALA A 169 10.30 6.85 6.07
C ALA A 169 9.15 6.95 5.04
N GLN A 170 9.46 7.33 3.80
CA GLN A 170 8.48 7.36 2.71
C GLN A 170 7.92 5.97 2.42
N VAL A 171 8.80 4.96 2.27
CA VAL A 171 8.40 3.59 1.93
C VAL A 171 7.58 2.99 3.06
N ARG A 172 8.00 3.19 4.31
CA ARG A 172 7.27 2.75 5.50
C ARG A 172 5.89 3.40 5.59
N LEU A 173 5.80 4.71 5.40
CA LEU A 173 4.53 5.43 5.38
C LEU A 173 3.60 4.92 4.27
N CYS A 174 4.13 4.69 3.07
CA CYS A 174 3.40 4.13 1.93
C CYS A 174 2.82 2.73 2.28
N ASN A 175 3.66 1.85 2.83
CA ASN A 175 3.27 0.52 3.26
C ASN A 175 2.18 0.56 4.34
N LEU A 176 2.31 1.44 5.33
CA LEU A 176 1.31 1.60 6.38
C LEU A 176 -0.04 2.07 5.83
N VAL A 177 -0.05 3.07 4.94
CA VAL A 177 -1.28 3.54 4.28
C VAL A 177 -1.94 2.41 3.48
N GLU A 178 -1.14 1.61 2.78
CA GLU A 178 -1.66 0.44 2.07
C GLU A 178 -2.31 -0.59 2.99
N ARG A 179 -1.68 -0.93 4.12
CA ARG A 179 -2.25 -1.86 5.11
C ARG A 179 -3.52 -1.33 5.74
N TRP A 180 -3.55 -0.02 6.03
CA TRP A 180 -4.76 0.64 6.51
C TRP A 180 -5.91 0.53 5.50
N LEU A 181 -5.66 0.80 4.21
CA LEU A 181 -6.70 0.68 3.19
C LEU A 181 -7.16 -0.75 3.00
N GLN A 182 -6.24 -1.72 2.98
CA GLN A 182 -6.57 -3.13 2.88
C GLN A 182 -7.45 -3.60 4.03
N MET A 183 -7.07 -3.29 5.28
CA MET A 183 -7.89 -3.59 6.46
C MET A 183 -9.26 -2.92 6.35
N SER A 184 -9.28 -1.63 6.02
CA SER A 184 -10.54 -0.89 5.97
C SER A 184 -11.50 -1.42 4.90
N VAL A 185 -10.99 -1.85 3.75
CA VAL A 185 -11.79 -2.54 2.73
C VAL A 185 -12.27 -3.89 3.25
N CYS A 186 -11.39 -4.71 3.83
CA CYS A 186 -11.77 -6.02 4.39
C CYS A 186 -12.86 -5.89 5.46
N SER A 187 -12.78 -4.89 6.33
CA SER A 187 -13.76 -4.62 7.38
C SER A 187 -15.07 -4.01 6.87
N SER A 188 -15.08 -3.39 5.68
CA SER A 188 -16.27 -2.67 5.17
C SER A 188 -17.02 -3.44 4.07
N SER A 189 -16.37 -4.40 3.41
CA SER A 189 -16.98 -5.26 2.41
C SER A 189 -17.43 -6.61 2.96
N TYR A 190 -18.34 -7.27 2.25
CA TYR A 190 -18.81 -8.62 2.58
C TYR A 190 -18.96 -9.42 1.29
N GLY A 191 -18.59 -10.71 1.31
CA GLY A 191 -18.76 -11.61 0.16
C GLY A 191 -18.04 -11.13 -1.11
N SER A 192 -16.97 -10.34 -1.00
CA SER A 192 -16.32 -9.66 -2.12
C SER A 192 -14.97 -10.31 -2.47
N VAL A 193 -14.53 -10.17 -3.72
CA VAL A 193 -13.15 -10.48 -4.12
C VAL A 193 -12.30 -9.22 -4.00
N ILE A 194 -11.28 -9.26 -3.14
CA ILE A 194 -10.37 -8.14 -2.86
C ILE A 194 -9.02 -8.42 -3.52
N LEU A 195 -8.60 -7.52 -4.40
CA LEU A 195 -7.36 -7.59 -5.16
C LEU A 195 -6.28 -6.76 -4.48
N TRP A 196 -5.15 -7.39 -4.19
CA TRP A 196 -3.94 -6.74 -3.68
C TRP A 196 -2.87 -6.67 -4.76
N TYR A 197 -2.15 -5.55 -4.80
CA TYR A 197 -1.01 -5.35 -5.67
C TYR A 197 0.30 -5.84 -5.02
N GLY A 198 1.08 -6.65 -5.76
CA GLY A 198 2.40 -7.15 -5.37
C GLY A 198 2.40 -8.53 -4.68
N SER A 199 3.42 -9.36 -4.96
CA SER A 199 3.77 -10.51 -4.11
C SER A 199 4.44 -9.98 -2.86
N ARG A 200 3.68 -9.77 -1.80
CA ARG A 200 4.24 -9.27 -0.55
C ARG A 200 4.77 -10.47 0.22
N THR A 201 6.09 -10.65 0.23
CA THR A 201 6.75 -11.59 1.14
C THR A 201 6.29 -11.28 2.55
N ALA A 202 5.63 -12.24 3.18
CA ALA A 202 5.10 -12.10 4.52
C ALA A 202 6.22 -12.34 5.53
N GLY A 203 6.28 -11.54 6.60
CA GLY A 203 7.29 -11.68 7.65
C GLY A 203 8.50 -10.76 7.54
N THR A 204 8.46 -9.77 6.65
CA THR A 204 9.47 -8.69 6.63
C THR A 204 9.17 -7.64 7.71
N VAL A 205 10.13 -6.75 7.99
CA VAL A 205 9.98 -5.67 8.99
C VAL A 205 8.78 -4.77 8.66
N ASP A 206 8.61 -4.41 7.39
CA ASP A 206 7.51 -3.57 6.90
C ASP A 206 6.24 -4.36 6.58
N ASN A 207 6.30 -5.69 6.71
CA ASN A 207 5.18 -6.58 6.48
C ASN A 207 5.08 -7.72 7.52
N PRO A 208 4.83 -7.39 8.80
CA PRO A 208 4.76 -8.40 9.85
C PRO A 208 3.65 -9.43 9.58
N LEU A 209 3.94 -10.70 9.85
CA LEU A 209 2.96 -11.79 9.69
C LEU A 209 1.69 -11.57 10.52
N THR A 210 1.83 -11.01 11.72
CA THR A 210 0.72 -10.71 12.63
C THR A 210 -0.28 -9.74 12.01
N VAL A 211 0.22 -8.70 11.35
CA VAL A 211 -0.55 -7.68 10.63
C VAL A 211 -1.32 -8.29 9.47
N LEU A 212 -0.61 -9.01 8.60
CA LEU A 212 -1.21 -9.68 7.45
C LEU A 212 -2.30 -10.66 7.87
N ARG A 213 -2.00 -11.47 8.88
CA ARG A 213 -2.93 -12.44 9.42
C ARG A 213 -4.21 -11.75 9.91
N GLY A 214 -4.10 -10.65 10.64
CA GLY A 214 -5.27 -9.89 11.09
C GLY A 214 -6.14 -9.39 9.93
N ILE A 215 -5.53 -8.84 8.87
CA ILE A 215 -6.28 -8.37 7.69
C ILE A 215 -7.00 -9.55 7.00
N LEU A 216 -6.30 -10.68 6.81
CA LEU A 216 -6.86 -11.86 6.15
C LEU A 216 -7.94 -12.56 7.00
N GLU A 217 -7.80 -12.56 8.33
CA GLU A 217 -8.82 -13.04 9.25
C GLU A 217 -10.09 -12.18 9.16
N GLU A 218 -9.95 -10.86 9.14
CA GLU A 218 -11.09 -9.94 8.96
C GLU A 218 -11.79 -10.16 7.60
N ALA A 219 -11.01 -10.32 6.53
CA ALA A 219 -11.55 -10.66 5.21
C ALA A 219 -12.36 -11.96 5.26
N ARG A 220 -11.80 -13.03 5.85
CA ARG A 220 -12.44 -14.34 5.97
C ARG A 220 -13.73 -14.27 6.80
N ASN A 221 -13.72 -13.56 7.92
CA ASN A 221 -14.88 -13.40 8.80
C ASN A 221 -16.07 -12.74 8.09
N ARG A 222 -15.81 -11.98 7.02
CA ARG A 222 -16.80 -11.30 6.19
C ARG A 222 -17.04 -11.98 4.84
N LEU A 223 -16.61 -13.24 4.69
CA LEU A 223 -16.72 -14.01 3.45
C LEU A 223 -16.02 -13.36 2.25
N ASN A 224 -15.05 -12.47 2.49
CA ASN A 224 -14.25 -11.89 1.43
C ASN A 224 -13.14 -12.88 1.00
N THR A 225 -12.86 -12.93 -0.30
CA THR A 225 -11.73 -13.66 -0.87
C THR A 225 -10.63 -12.68 -1.26
N VAL A 226 -9.41 -12.87 -0.78
CA VAL A 226 -8.27 -12.01 -1.14
C VAL A 226 -7.40 -12.68 -2.20
N LEU A 227 -7.11 -11.97 -3.28
CA LEU A 227 -6.21 -12.39 -4.35
C LEU A 227 -5.08 -11.37 -4.51
N ALA A 228 -3.83 -11.79 -4.38
CA ALA A 228 -2.67 -10.92 -4.56
C ALA A 228 -1.99 -11.20 -5.91
N PHE A 229 -1.71 -10.14 -6.66
CA PHE A 229 -1.07 -10.23 -7.98
C PHE A 229 0.24 -9.46 -8.01
N SER A 230 1.35 -10.16 -8.28
CA SER A 230 2.63 -9.50 -8.55
C SER A 230 2.83 -9.28 -10.04
N LYS A 231 3.23 -8.07 -10.44
CA LYS A 231 3.66 -7.80 -11.82
C LYS A 231 5.06 -8.36 -12.12
N VAL A 232 5.86 -8.65 -11.09
CA VAL A 232 7.20 -9.21 -11.22
C VAL A 232 7.29 -10.45 -10.35
N THR A 233 7.35 -11.62 -10.97
CA THR A 233 7.62 -12.90 -10.32
C THR A 233 8.92 -13.46 -10.88
N SER A 234 9.96 -13.53 -10.04
CA SER A 234 11.17 -14.28 -10.39
C SER A 234 11.12 -15.63 -9.68
N ILE A 235 10.95 -16.71 -10.45
CA ILE A 235 11.21 -18.06 -9.95
C ILE A 235 12.69 -18.33 -10.23
N ARG A 236 13.48 -18.52 -9.17
CA ARG A 236 14.88 -18.96 -9.30
C ARG A 236 14.96 -20.45 -9.04
N VAL A 237 15.57 -21.18 -9.96
CA VAL A 237 15.78 -22.63 -9.84
C VAL A 237 17.24 -22.82 -9.45
N LEU A 238 17.48 -23.48 -8.30
CA LEU A 238 18.85 -23.71 -7.77
C LEU A 238 19.62 -22.43 -7.40
N GLY A 239 18.91 -21.34 -7.08
CA GLY A 239 19.55 -20.06 -6.72
C GLY A 239 20.22 -19.33 -7.89
N ARG A 240 19.95 -19.73 -9.14
CA ARG A 240 20.34 -19.04 -10.38
C ARG A 240 19.12 -18.55 -11.13
#